data_AF-S3K0R4-F1
#
_entry.id   AF-S3K0R4-F1
#
_cell.length_a   1.000
_cell.length_b   1.000
_cell.length_c   1.000
_cell.angle_alpha   90.00
_cell.angle_beta   90.00
_cell.angle_gamma   90.00
#
_symmetry.space_group_name_H-M   'P 1'
#
loop_
_entity.id
_entity.type
_entity.pdbx_description
1 polymer ?
#
loop_
_entity_poly.entity_id
_entity_poly.type
_entity_poly.pdbx_seq_one_letter_code
_entity_poly.pdbx_strand_id
1 'polypeptide(L)' 'MIGSVYCLDNDIILKLATCGLFEKTLNTFGVEINQVKILQTFKYKFKRQAQQKSNKNPNKYNLEDALSVVETCDKISI' A
#
# COMPACT_ATOMS: atom_id res chain seq x y z
N MET A 1 25.97 0.13 -5.93
CA MET A 1 25.43 0.69 -4.66
C MET A 1 24.28 -0.19 -4.25
N ILE A 2 24.29 -0.74 -3.04
CA ILE A 2 23.07 -1.31 -2.46
C ILE A 2 22.21 -0.10 -2.11
N GLY A 3 21.23 0.21 -2.96
CA GLY A 3 20.30 1.30 -2.71
C GLY A 3 19.56 1.09 -1.39
N SER A 4 19.14 2.19 -0.76
CA SER A 4 18.28 2.13 0.43
C SER A 4 16.99 1.39 0.12
N VAL A 5 16.58 0.49 1.02
CA VAL A 5 15.32 -0.25 0.94
C VAL A 5 14.30 0.42 1.85
N TYR A 6 13.14 0.78 1.30
CA TYR A 6 12.08 1.45 2.06
C TYR A 6 10.93 0.49 2.31
N CYS A 7 10.78 0.07 3.56
CA CYS A 7 9.65 -0.75 3.98
C CYS A 7 8.48 0.14 4.41
N LEU A 8 7.31 -0.04 3.79
CA LEU A 8 6.09 0.69 4.17
C LEU A 8 5.11 -0.25 4.87
N ASP A 9 4.60 0.19 6.03
CA ASP A 9 3.56 -0.52 6.76
C ASP A 9 2.20 -0.39 6.05
N ASN A 10 1.37 -1.41 6.26
CA ASN A 10 0.11 -1.63 5.57
C ASN A 10 -0.86 -0.47 5.74
N ASP A 11 -0.92 0.06 6.96
CA ASP A 11 -1.86 1.11 7.32
C ASP A 11 -1.41 2.49 6.77
N ILE A 12 -0.12 2.67 6.48
CA ILE A 12 0.40 3.88 5.83
C ILE A 12 0.00 3.89 4.36
N ILE A 13 0.16 2.76 3.65
CA ILE A 13 -0.24 2.65 2.24
C ILE A 13 -1.74 2.88 2.08
N LEU A 14 -2.55 2.29 2.97
CA LEU A 14 -4.00 2.49 2.93
C LEU A 14 -4.37 3.97 3.08
N LYS A 15 -3.73 4.71 4.00
CA LYS A 15 -3.96 6.14 4.19
C LYS A 15 -3.50 6.96 2.98
N LEU A 16 -2.31 6.67 2.45
CA LEU A 16 -1.76 7.37 1.30
C LEU A 16 -2.61 7.16 0.04
N ALA A 17 -3.02 5.91 -0.23
CA ALA A 17 -3.90 5.57 -1.35
C ALA A 17 -5.26 6.26 -1.22
N THR A 18 -5.85 6.22 -0.02
CA THR A 18 -7.13 6.90 0.27
C THR A 18 -7.08 8.40 0.01
N CYS A 19 -5.94 9.05 0.26
CA CYS A 19 -5.77 10.47 0.02
C CYS A 19 -5.21 10.79 -1.38
N GLY A 20 -4.95 9.80 -2.24
CA GLY A 20 -4.28 10.01 -3.53
C GLY A 20 -2.87 10.59 -3.40
N LEU A 21 -2.19 10.36 -2.27
CA LEU A 21 -0.90 10.98 -1.93
C LEU A 21 0.30 10.06 -2.18
N PHE A 22 0.09 8.79 -2.54
CA PHE A 22 1.17 7.81 -2.62
C PHE A 22 2.34 8.25 -3.53
N GLU A 23 2.07 8.56 -4.79
CA GLU A 23 3.11 9.02 -5.74
C GLU A 23 3.75 10.34 -5.31
N LYS A 24 2.93 11.28 -4.81
CA LYS A 24 3.43 12.58 -4.32
C LYS A 24 4.39 12.39 -3.14
N THR A 25 4.09 11.46 -2.24
CA THR A 25 4.95 11.10 -1.11
C THR A 25 6.27 10.52 -1.61
N LEU A 26 6.25 9.57 -2.55
CA LEU A 26 7.47 9.01 -3.14
C LEU A 26 8.35 10.10 -3.79
N ASN A 27 7.74 10.98 -4.59
CA ASN A 27 8.44 12.11 -5.22
C ASN A 27 9.04 13.07 -4.19
N THR A 28 8.34 13.33 -3.08
CA THR A 28 8.82 14.22 -2.00
C THR A 28 10.07 13.65 -1.33
N PHE A 29 10.14 12.33 -1.18
CA PHE A 29 11.30 11.65 -0.60
C PHE A 29 12.39 11.30 -1.63
N GLY A 30 12.17 11.58 -2.92
CA GLY A 30 13.09 11.17 -3.99
C GLY A 30 13.23 9.65 -4.10
N VAL A 31 12.17 8.91 -3.77
CA VAL A 31 12.16 7.44 -3.74
C VAL A 31 11.46 6.92 -4.99
N GLU A 32 12.09 5.97 -5.68
CA GLU A 32 11.46 5.25 -6.77
C GLU A 32 10.56 4.14 -6.24
N ILE A 33 9.44 3.86 -6.92
CA ILE A 33 8.50 2.80 -6.52
C ILE A 33 9.18 1.43 -6.41
N ASN A 34 10.22 1.19 -7.21
CA ASN A 34 11.06 -0.02 -7.25
C ASN A 34 11.83 -0.25 -5.93
N GLN A 35 12.11 0.83 -5.21
CA GLN A 35 12.85 0.81 -3.93
C GLN A 35 11.91 0.58 -2.74
N VAL A 36 10.60 0.73 -2.96
CA VAL A 36 9.58 0.48 -1.95
C VAL A 36 9.29 -1.01 -1.90
N LYS A 37 9.46 -1.58 -0.71
CA LYS A 37 9.15 -2.97 -0.42
C LYS A 37 7.95 -3.06 0.50
N ILE A 38 7.02 -3.94 0.14
CA ILE A 38 5.83 -4.25 0.93
C ILE A 38 5.77 -5.72 1.27
N LEU A 39 5.16 -6.03 2.41
CA LEU A 39 4.92 -7.41 2.81
C LEU A 39 3.99 -8.10 1.81
N GLN A 40 4.39 -9.27 1.33
CA GLN A 40 3.59 -10.07 0.40
C GLN A 40 2.23 -10.49 0.99
N THR A 41 2.14 -10.60 2.31
CA THR A 41 0.91 -10.93 3.04
C THR A 41 -0.12 -9.79 3.00
N PHE A 42 0.29 -8.58 2.61
CA PHE A 42 -0.55 -7.39 2.49
C PHE A 42 -1.83 -7.68 1.71
N LYS A 43 -1.73 -8.21 0.48
CA LYS A 43 -2.90 -8.45 -0.39
C LYS A 43 -4.01 -9.26 0.29
N TYR A 44 -3.66 -10.18 1.18
CA TYR A 44 -4.62 -11.02 1.89
C TYR A 44 -5.35 -10.24 3.00
N LYS A 45 -4.67 -9.32 3.71
CA LYS A 45 -5.30 -8.45 4.73
C LYS A 45 -6.38 -7.58 4.07
N PHE A 46 -6.09 -6.99 2.91
CA PHE A 46 -7.03 -6.14 2.17
C PHE A 46 -8.17 -6.92 1.54
N LYS A 47 -7.89 -8.05 0.88
CA LYS A 47 -8.95 -8.94 0.37
C LYS A 47 -9.89 -9.42 1.46
N ARG A 48 -9.36 -9.79 2.64
CA ARG A 48 -10.17 -10.20 3.79
C ARG A 48 -11.00 -9.05 4.36
N GLN A 49 -10.43 -7.84 4.44
CA GLN A 49 -11.18 -6.66 4.86
C GLN A 49 -12.30 -6.29 3.86
N ALA A 50 -12.05 -6.39 2.57
CA ALA A 50 -13.07 -6.17 1.53
C ALA A 50 -14.22 -7.19 1.67
N GLN A 51 -13.89 -8.47 1.86
CA GLN A 51 -14.89 -9.54 2.07
C GLN A 51 -15.69 -9.37 3.37
N GLN A 52 -15.06 -8.93 4.47
CA GLN A 52 -15.74 -8.74 5.76
C GLN A 52 -16.61 -7.47 5.80
N LYS A 53 -16.40 -6.50 4.90
CA LYS A 53 -17.09 -5.20 4.90
C LYS A 53 -18.45 -5.19 4.20
N SER A 54 -18.91 -6.30 3.62
CA SER A 54 -20.23 -6.39 2.99
C SER A 54 -21.41 -6.12 3.96
N ASN A 55 -21.18 -6.05 5.29
CA ASN A 55 -22.26 -5.97 6.28
C ASN A 55 -22.21 -4.81 7.30
N LYS A 56 -21.19 -3.94 7.34
CA LYS A 56 -21.16 -2.82 8.33
C LYS A 56 -20.47 -1.57 7.77
N ASN A 57 -21.25 -0.50 7.66
CA ASN A 57 -20.90 0.91 7.42
C ASN A 57 -19.89 1.20 6.29
N PRO A 58 -20.33 1.81 5.18
CA PRO A 58 -19.43 2.19 4.11
C PRO A 58 -18.75 3.49 4.52
N ASN A 59 -17.52 3.46 5.06
CA ASN A 59 -16.72 4.68 4.95
C ASN A 59 -15.21 4.54 5.13
N LYS A 60 -14.56 5.38 4.31
CA LYS A 60 -13.35 6.17 4.58
C LYS A 60 -12.09 5.82 3.82
N TYR A 61 -11.90 4.60 3.33
CA TYR A 61 -10.63 4.21 2.69
C TYR A 61 -10.81 3.67 1.27
N ASN A 62 -9.99 4.15 0.32
CA ASN A 62 -9.98 3.66 -1.06
C ASN A 62 -9.18 2.35 -1.14
N LEU A 63 -9.90 1.24 -0.99
CA LEU A 63 -9.31 -0.10 -1.01
C LEU A 63 -8.83 -0.51 -2.40
N GLU A 64 -9.49 -0.04 -3.46
CA GLU A 64 -9.10 -0.34 -4.84
C GLU A 64 -7.75 0.30 -5.17
N ASP A 65 -7.59 1.58 -4.84
CA ASP A 65 -6.30 2.28 -5.01
C ASP A 65 -5.19 1.63 -4.17
N ALA A 66 -5.50 1.23 -2.93
CA ALA A 66 -4.51 0.57 -2.08
C ALA A 66 -4.08 -0.80 -2.65
N LEU A 67 -5.00 -1.53 -3.27
CA LEU A 67 -4.68 -2.80 -3.95
C LEU A 67 -3.81 -2.53 -5.20
N SER A 68 -4.16 -1.53 -5.99
CA SER A 68 -3.39 -1.11 -7.17
C SER A 68 -1.94 -0.74 -6.81
N VAL A 69 -1.75 0.08 -5.77
CA VAL A 69 -0.42 0.44 -5.25
C VAL A 69 0.40 -0.78 -4.83
N VAL A 70 -0.25 -1.81 -4.30
CA VAL A 70 0.44 -3.04 -3.87
C VAL A 70 0.75 -3.99 -5.00
N GLU A 71 0.02 -3.90 -6.10
CA GLU A 71 0.37 -4.61 -7.32
C GLU A 71 1.62 -4.01 -7.96
N THR A 72 1.79 -2.68 -7.90
CA THR A 72 2.92 -1.97 -8.53
C THR A 72 4.20 -1.96 -7.71
N CYS A 73 4.14 -2.09 -6.38
CA CYS A 73 5.34 -2.14 -5.55
C CYS A 73 5.94 -3.55 -5.45
N ASP A 74 7.26 -3.59 -5.21
CA ASP A 74 8.00 -4.82 -5.01
C ASP A 74 7.65 -5.47 -3.66
N LYS A 75 7.61 -6.80 -3.65
CA LYS A 75 7.16 -7.58 -2.51
C LYS A 75 8.33 -8.24 -1.79
N ILE A 76 8.26 -8.24 -0.47
CA ILE A 76 9.15 -9.01 0.40
C ILE A 76 8.33 -10.05 1.17
N SER A 77 8.89 -11.25 1.30
CA SER A 77 8.42 -12.26 2.24
C SER A 77 9.48 -12.38 3.34
N ILE A 78 9.03 -12.17 4.58
CA ILE A 78 9.80 -12.40 5.81
C ILE A 78 9.22 -13.64 6.48
#